data_AF-A0A815PEE0-F1
#
_entry.id   AF-A0A815PEE0-F1
#
_cell.length_a   1.000
_cell.length_b   1.000
_cell.length_c   1.000
_cell.angle_alpha   90.00
_cell.angle_beta   90.00
_cell.angle_gamma   90.00
#
_symmetry.space_group_name_H-M   'P 1'
#
loop_
_entity.id
_entity.type
_entity.pdbx_description
1 polymer ?
#
loop_
_entity_poly.entity_id
_entity_poly.type
_entity_poly.pdbx_seq_one_letter_code
_entity_poly.pdbx_strand_id
1 'polypeptide(L)'
;MIIPLPHFAPNSEHCFIYGPELSQQTYAAFITIPHCDLVFPQYAERGVILTISALSTTTIQLIAAEDVGKFAAAAFANPMKFNRLEIELAAEWLTFPQIAQQINSITGKNVRSEVVAQGGALSAGVPPYLIESEVWWNEVGYSAADVDTAKSYGIPLISFIDWVQMHKNEIISSLP
;
A
#
# COMPACT_ATOMS: atom_id res chain seq x y z
N MET A 1 -6.12 -5.70 23.09
CA MET A 1 -5.31 -5.83 24.33
C MET A 1 -4.29 -4.70 24.29
N ILE A 2 -4.21 -3.87 25.32
CA ILE A 2 -3.37 -2.65 25.35
C ILE A 2 -1.90 -3.06 25.29
N ILE A 3 -1.14 -2.53 24.31
CA ILE A 3 0.30 -2.77 24.18
C ILE A 3 1.04 -1.44 24.43
N PRO A 4 1.93 -1.39 25.43
CA PRO A 4 2.72 -0.19 25.75
C PRO A 4 3.87 -0.02 24.74
N LEU A 5 4.19 1.24 24.43
CA LEU A 5 5.40 1.61 23.69
C LEU A 5 6.63 1.44 24.61
N PRO A 6 7.71 0.73 24.21
CA PRO A 6 8.98 0.79 24.91
C PRO A 6 9.99 1.71 24.21
N HIS A 7 10.73 2.45 25.03
CA HIS A 7 12.01 3.06 24.68
C HIS A 7 12.94 2.06 23.99
N PHE A 8 13.53 2.48 22.88
CA PHE A 8 14.53 1.72 22.12
C PHE A 8 15.82 1.54 22.92
N ALA A 9 16.23 0.29 23.12
CA ALA A 9 17.60 -0.05 23.50
C ALA A 9 18.43 -0.24 22.22
N PRO A 10 19.65 0.32 22.14
CA PRO A 10 20.55 0.09 21.02
C PRO A 10 21.18 -1.30 21.17
N ASN A 11 21.21 -2.10 20.09
CA ASN A 11 21.91 -3.40 19.94
C ASN A 11 21.06 -4.68 20.01
N SER A 12 20.11 -4.87 19.08
CA SER A 12 19.54 -6.20 18.80
C SER A 12 19.85 -6.66 17.36
N GLU A 13 20.56 -7.79 17.24
CA GLU A 13 21.07 -8.43 16.02
C GLU A 13 20.00 -9.18 15.21
N HIS A 14 18.85 -8.56 14.93
CA HIS A 14 17.83 -9.17 14.08
C HIS A 14 17.45 -8.22 12.94
N CYS A 15 17.27 -8.78 11.74
CA CYS A 15 16.59 -8.11 10.65
C CYS A 15 15.13 -7.92 11.08
N PHE A 16 14.77 -6.72 11.50
CA PHE A 16 13.40 -6.36 11.82
C PHE A 16 12.80 -5.64 10.63
N ILE A 17 11.90 -6.31 9.90
CA ILE A 17 10.93 -5.63 9.05
C ILE A 17 9.75 -5.27 9.96
N TYR A 18 9.91 -4.27 10.83
CA TYR A 18 8.80 -3.73 11.62
C TYR A 18 8.99 -2.27 11.99
N GLY A 19 8.04 -1.46 11.54
CA GLY A 19 7.70 -0.15 12.09
C GLY A 19 6.30 0.26 11.61
N PRO A 20 5.81 1.45 12.03
CA PRO A 20 4.53 2.02 11.56
C PRO A 20 4.49 2.21 10.02
N GLU A 21 5.60 1.95 9.32
CA GLU A 21 5.76 1.88 7.86
C GLU A 21 4.86 0.88 7.13
N LEU A 22 4.23 -0.07 7.84
CA LEU A 22 3.30 -1.03 7.24
C LEU A 22 1.98 -0.40 6.73
N SER A 23 1.68 0.86 7.04
CA SER A 23 0.41 1.48 6.61
C SER A 23 0.33 1.78 5.12
N GLN A 24 1.46 2.08 4.44
CA GLN A 24 1.46 2.36 2.99
C GLN A 24 1.66 1.12 2.12
N GLN A 25 2.46 0.13 2.56
CA GLN A 25 2.92 -0.96 1.70
C GLN A 25 1.85 -2.00 1.34
N THR A 26 0.59 -1.82 1.75
CA THR A 26 -0.44 -2.88 1.64
C THR A 26 -1.78 -2.39 1.06
N TYR A 27 -1.79 -1.34 0.24
CA TYR A 27 -3.06 -0.90 -0.40
C TYR A 27 -3.58 -1.85 -1.47
N ALA A 28 -2.70 -2.61 -2.15
CA ALA A 28 -3.15 -3.65 -3.08
C ALA A 28 -3.99 -4.72 -2.38
N ALA A 29 -3.66 -5.09 -1.13
CA ALA A 29 -4.45 -6.04 -0.36
C ALA A 29 -5.75 -5.44 0.22
N PHE A 30 -5.91 -4.10 0.20
CA PHE A 30 -7.12 -3.43 0.71
C PHE A 30 -8.22 -3.26 -0.34
N ILE A 31 -7.99 -3.63 -1.60
CA ILE A 31 -9.03 -3.65 -2.64
C ILE A 31 -9.62 -5.05 -2.89
N THR A 32 -9.16 -6.06 -2.15
CA THR A 32 -9.70 -7.43 -2.16
C THR A 32 -10.41 -7.77 -0.84
N ILE A 33 -11.34 -8.72 -0.88
CA ILE A 33 -12.06 -9.21 0.31
C ILE A 33 -11.10 -9.98 1.22
N PRO A 34 -11.22 -9.88 2.57
CA PRO A 34 -12.24 -9.14 3.32
C PRO A 34 -11.87 -7.69 3.64
N HIS A 35 -10.72 -7.20 3.16
CA HIS A 35 -10.17 -5.94 3.62
C HIS A 35 -10.85 -4.72 3.01
N CYS A 36 -11.34 -4.82 1.77
CA CYS A 36 -12.04 -3.72 1.10
C CYS A 36 -13.24 -3.20 1.89
N ASP A 37 -14.00 -4.07 2.55
CA ASP A 37 -15.19 -3.68 3.31
C ASP A 37 -14.84 -2.86 4.56
N LEU A 38 -13.65 -3.10 5.13
CA LEU A 38 -13.19 -2.42 6.34
C LEU A 38 -12.52 -1.08 6.01
N VAL A 39 -11.74 -1.05 4.93
CA VAL A 39 -10.87 0.07 4.58
C VAL A 39 -11.57 1.03 3.59
N PHE A 40 -12.31 0.49 2.64
CA PHE A 40 -13.01 1.24 1.60
C PHE A 40 -14.44 0.76 1.43
N PRO A 41 -15.35 1.03 2.38
CA PRO A 41 -16.74 0.57 2.25
C PRO A 41 -17.38 1.07 0.94
N GLN A 42 -17.03 2.28 0.49
CA GLN A 42 -17.52 2.85 -0.77
C GLN A 42 -16.98 2.13 -2.01
N TYR A 43 -15.86 1.40 -1.89
CA TYR A 43 -15.31 0.59 -2.98
C TYR A 43 -16.21 -0.62 -3.22
N ALA A 44 -16.53 -1.35 -2.16
CA ALA A 44 -17.43 -2.50 -2.22
C ALA A 44 -18.87 -2.10 -2.60
N GLU A 45 -19.36 -0.95 -2.12
CA GLU A 45 -20.73 -0.50 -2.38
C GLU A 45 -20.94 0.07 -3.79
N ARG A 46 -19.96 0.81 -4.33
CA ARG A 46 -20.15 1.63 -5.53
C ARG A 46 -18.90 1.79 -6.41
N GLY A 47 -17.83 1.04 -6.16
CA GLY A 47 -16.57 1.13 -6.92
C GLY A 47 -15.80 2.42 -6.68
N VAL A 48 -15.97 3.07 -5.52
CA VAL A 48 -15.32 4.34 -5.20
C VAL A 48 -14.21 4.16 -4.18
N ILE A 49 -12.98 4.53 -4.55
CA ILE A 49 -11.88 4.73 -3.61
C ILE A 49 -12.01 6.16 -3.06
N LEU A 50 -12.56 6.29 -1.86
CA LEU A 50 -12.81 7.57 -1.19
C LEU A 50 -11.62 7.92 -0.28
N THR A 51 -10.96 9.05 -0.53
CA THR A 51 -9.83 9.55 0.28
C THR A 51 -10.03 11.02 0.68
N ILE A 52 -9.21 11.55 1.58
CA ILE A 52 -9.23 13.00 1.85
C ILE A 52 -8.61 13.80 0.70
N SER A 53 -9.08 15.03 0.51
CA SER A 53 -8.66 15.95 -0.57
C SER A 53 -7.15 16.20 -0.62
N ALA A 54 -6.50 16.15 0.55
CA ALA A 54 -5.06 16.32 0.68
C ALA A 54 -4.29 15.24 -0.12
N LEU A 55 -4.88 14.06 -0.34
CA LEU A 55 -4.26 12.97 -1.09
C LEU A 55 -4.62 12.92 -2.57
N SER A 56 -5.36 13.90 -3.09
CA SER A 56 -5.79 13.91 -4.51
C SER A 56 -4.61 13.87 -5.49
N THR A 57 -3.47 14.45 -5.11
CA THR A 57 -2.24 14.50 -5.92
C THR A 57 -1.08 13.71 -5.32
N THR A 58 -1.28 13.10 -4.15
CA THR A 58 -0.23 12.35 -3.45
C THR A 58 -0.09 10.98 -4.09
N THR A 59 1.15 10.62 -4.44
CA THR A 59 1.49 9.27 -4.87
C THR A 59 1.71 8.37 -3.65
N ILE A 60 1.26 7.14 -3.75
CA ILE A 60 1.51 6.09 -2.77
C ILE A 60 2.44 5.03 -3.37
N GLN A 61 3.31 4.49 -2.54
CA GLN A 61 4.24 3.43 -2.92
C GLN A 61 3.51 2.09 -2.95
N LEU A 62 3.73 1.30 -4.01
CA LEU A 62 3.10 0.01 -4.19
C LEU A 62 4.15 -1.08 -4.35
N ILE A 63 3.99 -2.18 -3.61
CA ILE A 63 4.79 -3.39 -3.73
C ILE A 63 3.88 -4.61 -3.60
N ALA A 64 4.09 -5.63 -4.43
CA ALA A 64 3.37 -6.90 -4.34
C ALA A 64 3.95 -7.73 -3.18
N ALA A 65 3.08 -8.44 -2.44
CA ALA A 65 3.53 -9.30 -1.33
C ALA A 65 4.46 -10.42 -1.83
N GLU A 66 4.25 -10.89 -3.05
CA GLU A 66 5.10 -11.84 -3.76
C GLU A 66 6.52 -11.32 -3.93
N ASP A 67 6.69 -10.03 -4.21
CA ASP A 67 8.01 -9.42 -4.37
C ASP A 67 8.73 -9.29 -3.03
N VAL A 68 8.02 -8.93 -1.96
CA VAL A 68 8.58 -8.98 -0.60
C VAL A 68 9.09 -10.40 -0.28
N GLY A 69 8.31 -11.43 -0.64
CA GLY A 69 8.72 -12.82 -0.51
C GLY A 69 9.97 -13.17 -1.31
N LYS A 70 10.10 -12.69 -2.55
CA LYS A 70 11.31 -12.87 -3.38
C LYS A 70 12.53 -12.20 -2.76
N PHE A 71 12.38 -10.99 -2.23
CA PHE A 71 13.46 -10.27 -1.55
C PHE A 71 13.89 -10.98 -0.27
N ALA A 72 12.93 -11.44 0.55
CA ALA A 72 13.21 -12.22 1.74
C ALA A 72 13.98 -13.52 1.39
N ALA A 73 13.52 -14.26 0.38
CA ALA A 73 14.20 -15.46 -0.08
C ALA A 73 15.63 -15.17 -0.59
N ALA A 74 15.81 -14.08 -1.35
CA ALA A 74 17.12 -13.65 -1.84
C ALA A 74 18.08 -13.26 -0.70
N ALA A 75 17.56 -12.58 0.34
CA ALA A 75 18.32 -12.21 1.52
C ALA A 75 18.85 -13.43 2.27
N PHE A 76 18.01 -14.46 2.45
CA PHE A 76 18.43 -15.71 3.08
C PHE A 76 19.40 -16.52 2.21
N ALA A 77 19.22 -16.52 0.89
CA ALA A 77 20.08 -17.26 -0.03
C ALA A 77 21.47 -16.62 -0.22
N ASN A 78 21.61 -15.30 -0.03
CA ASN A 78 22.88 -14.59 -0.16
C ASN A 78 23.14 -13.62 0.99
N PRO A 79 23.42 -14.12 2.21
CA PRO A 79 23.66 -13.25 3.37
C PRO A 79 24.79 -12.24 3.15
N MET A 80 25.84 -12.58 2.38
CA MET A 80 26.93 -11.64 2.09
C MET A 80 26.45 -10.37 1.37
N LYS A 81 25.41 -10.48 0.53
CA LYS A 81 24.85 -9.35 -0.23
C LYS A 81 23.84 -8.55 0.59
N PHE A 82 23.11 -9.18 1.50
CA PHE A 82 21.93 -8.57 2.15
C PHE A 82 22.06 -8.35 3.66
N ASN A 83 23.09 -8.91 4.31
CA ASN A 83 23.25 -8.81 5.76
C ASN A 83 23.41 -7.34 6.20
N ARG A 84 22.64 -6.96 7.23
CA ARG A 84 22.59 -5.61 7.82
C ARG A 84 22.16 -4.50 6.85
N LEU A 85 21.48 -4.84 5.76
CA LEU A 85 20.82 -3.85 4.92
C LEU A 85 19.36 -3.68 5.35
N GLU A 86 18.95 -2.43 5.44
CA GLU A 86 17.54 -2.04 5.45
C GLU A 86 17.19 -1.66 4.01
N ILE A 87 16.19 -2.33 3.44
CA ILE A 87 15.79 -2.15 2.04
C ILE A 87 14.32 -1.77 2.03
N GLU A 88 14.05 -0.52 1.66
CA GLU A 88 12.70 -0.09 1.35
C GLU A 88 12.31 -0.56 -0.06
N LEU A 89 11.11 -1.13 -0.20
CA LEU A 89 10.66 -1.74 -1.45
C LEU A 89 9.44 -1.02 -2.01
N ALA A 90 9.56 -0.59 -3.26
CA ALA A 90 8.47 -0.13 -4.09
C ALA A 90 8.69 -0.59 -5.54
N ALA A 91 7.64 -1.10 -6.17
CA ALA A 91 7.61 -1.39 -7.59
C ALA A 91 7.21 -0.15 -8.40
N GLU A 92 6.22 0.60 -7.90
CA GLU A 92 5.67 1.78 -8.56
C GLU A 92 5.14 2.79 -7.53
N TRP A 93 5.00 4.04 -7.98
CA TRP A 93 4.39 5.13 -7.22
C TRP A 93 3.18 5.61 -8.00
N LEU A 94 1.97 5.43 -7.45
CA LEU A 94 0.73 5.78 -8.14
C LEU A 94 -0.16 6.67 -7.26
N THR A 95 -0.86 7.59 -7.88
CA THR A 95 -1.97 8.32 -7.26
C THR A 95 -3.23 7.45 -7.21
N PHE A 96 -4.16 7.75 -6.30
CA PHE A 96 -5.46 7.05 -6.25
C PHE A 96 -6.26 7.07 -7.56
N PRO A 97 -6.29 8.18 -8.32
CA PRO A 97 -6.87 8.18 -9.67
C PRO A 97 -6.20 7.20 -10.64
N GLN A 98 -4.86 7.09 -10.62
CA GLN A 98 -4.14 6.12 -11.47
C GLN A 98 -4.43 4.68 -11.05
N ILE A 99 -4.50 4.40 -9.75
CA ILE A 99 -4.90 3.10 -9.21
C ILE A 99 -6.30 2.73 -9.70
N ALA A 100 -7.28 3.62 -9.52
CA ALA A 100 -8.65 3.40 -9.99
C ALA A 100 -8.71 3.16 -11.50
N GLN A 101 -7.93 3.92 -12.28
CA GLN A 101 -7.86 3.77 -13.73
C GLN A 101 -7.32 2.40 -14.14
N GLN A 102 -6.25 1.90 -13.51
CA GLN A 102 -5.68 0.59 -13.83
C GLN A 102 -6.61 -0.56 -13.44
N ILE A 103 -7.33 -0.45 -12.30
CA ILE A 103 -8.37 -1.42 -11.94
C ILE A 103 -9.49 -1.42 -12.99
N ASN A 104 -9.98 -0.24 -13.35
CA ASN A 104 -11.06 -0.07 -14.32
C ASN A 104 -10.68 -0.68 -15.69
N SER A 105 -9.47 -0.40 -16.18
CA SER A 105 -9.02 -0.89 -17.50
C SER A 105 -8.92 -2.42 -17.58
N ILE A 106 -8.50 -3.09 -16.51
CA ILE A 106 -8.35 -4.56 -16.48
C ILE A 106 -9.67 -5.26 -16.19
N THR A 107 -10.46 -4.73 -15.25
CA THR A 107 -11.71 -5.37 -14.79
C THR A 107 -12.90 -5.05 -15.67
N GLY A 108 -12.90 -3.90 -16.35
CA GLY A 108 -14.06 -3.34 -17.06
C GLY A 108 -15.15 -2.81 -16.12
N LYS A 109 -14.91 -2.78 -14.81
CA LYS A 109 -15.85 -2.27 -13.81
C LYS A 109 -15.67 -0.76 -13.63
N ASN A 110 -16.75 -0.07 -13.25
CA ASN A 110 -16.71 1.38 -13.01
C ASN A 110 -16.02 1.70 -11.68
N VAL A 111 -14.69 1.72 -11.68
CA VAL A 111 -13.87 2.10 -10.54
C VAL A 111 -13.38 3.52 -10.71
N ARG A 112 -13.51 4.34 -9.66
CA ARG A 112 -13.10 5.76 -9.64
C ARG A 112 -12.59 6.19 -8.28
N SER A 113 -11.75 7.23 -8.28
CA SER A 113 -11.31 7.91 -7.06
C SER A 113 -12.19 9.13 -6.80
N GLU A 114 -12.61 9.31 -5.55
CA GLU A 114 -13.27 10.52 -5.07
C GLU A 114 -12.51 11.08 -3.87
N VAL A 115 -12.64 12.39 -3.65
CA VAL A 115 -12.06 13.02 -2.47
C VAL A 115 -13.10 13.76 -1.64
N VAL A 116 -12.88 13.78 -0.33
CA VAL A 116 -13.68 14.55 0.65
C VAL A 116 -12.79 15.49 1.45
N ALA A 117 -13.34 16.63 1.86
CA ALA A 117 -12.62 17.50 2.79
C ALA A 117 -12.36 16.75 4.11
N GLN A 118 -11.18 16.93 4.69
CA GLN A 118 -10.76 16.24 5.92
C GLN A 118 -11.81 16.37 7.05
N GLY A 119 -12.36 17.57 7.27
CA GLY A 119 -13.40 17.82 8.28
C GLY A 119 -14.75 17.14 8.01
N GLY A 120 -14.97 16.63 6.79
CA GLY A 120 -16.17 15.88 6.40
C GLY A 120 -15.94 14.38 6.21
N ALA A 121 -14.71 13.89 6.34
CA ALA A 121 -14.35 12.51 6.01
C ALA A 121 -15.05 11.48 6.92
N LEU A 122 -15.13 11.77 8.22
CA LEU A 122 -15.85 10.91 9.18
C LEU A 122 -17.33 10.77 8.81
N SER A 123 -17.99 11.88 8.50
CA SER A 123 -19.40 11.91 8.08
C SER A 123 -19.63 11.24 6.73
N ALA A 124 -18.61 11.18 5.87
CA ALA A 124 -18.64 10.49 4.59
C ALA A 124 -18.35 8.98 4.70
N GLY A 125 -18.13 8.48 5.92
CA GLY A 125 -17.88 7.06 6.19
C GLY A 125 -16.43 6.63 5.99
N VAL A 126 -15.47 7.56 6.01
CA VAL A 126 -14.04 7.21 6.08
C VAL A 126 -13.70 6.82 7.52
N PRO A 127 -13.13 5.62 7.76
CA PRO A 127 -12.71 5.20 9.09
C PRO A 127 -11.71 6.19 9.73
N PRO A 128 -11.84 6.52 11.04
CA PRO A 128 -10.95 7.48 11.72
C PRO A 128 -9.45 7.18 11.59
N TYR A 129 -9.07 5.90 11.67
CA TYR A 129 -7.67 5.49 11.56
C TYR A 129 -7.07 5.74 10.17
N LEU A 130 -7.91 5.73 9.12
CA LEU A 130 -7.47 6.10 7.77
C LEU A 130 -7.30 7.61 7.67
N ILE A 131 -8.20 8.41 8.24
CA ILE A 131 -8.07 9.87 8.23
C ILE A 131 -6.72 10.30 8.82
N GLU A 132 -6.33 9.75 9.97
CA GLU A 132 -5.04 10.05 10.60
C GLU A 132 -3.85 9.60 9.74
N SER A 133 -3.93 8.40 9.16
CA SER A 133 -2.90 7.86 8.27
C SER A 133 -2.74 8.71 7.00
N GLU A 134 -3.85 9.11 6.40
CA GLU A 134 -3.91 9.93 5.19
C GLU A 134 -3.37 11.35 5.42
N VAL A 135 -3.61 11.93 6.60
CA VAL A 135 -3.02 13.22 6.99
C VAL A 135 -1.51 13.09 7.13
N TRP A 136 -1.04 12.04 7.80
CA TRP A 136 0.39 11.79 7.95
C TRP A 136 1.08 11.59 6.59
N TRP A 137 0.42 10.96 5.62
CA TRP A 137 0.95 10.81 4.25
C TRP A 137 1.03 12.11 3.47
N ASN A 138 0.05 13.00 3.65
CA ASN A 138 0.09 14.30 3.02
C ASN A 138 1.19 15.20 3.62
N GLU A 139 1.36 15.16 4.93
CA GLU A 139 2.27 16.07 5.64
C GLU A 139 3.72 15.58 5.66
N VAL A 140 3.92 14.27 5.78
CA VAL A 140 5.25 13.64 5.87
C VAL A 140 5.52 12.82 4.62
N GLY A 141 4.59 11.93 4.28
CA GLY A 141 4.77 10.93 3.23
C GLY A 141 5.90 9.93 3.55
N TYR A 142 5.89 8.76 2.91
CA TYR A 142 7.12 8.00 2.77
C TYR A 142 7.77 8.46 1.47
N SER A 143 8.94 9.08 1.59
CA SER A 143 9.73 9.56 0.45
C SER A 143 10.93 8.65 0.14
N ALA A 144 11.05 7.52 0.83
CA ALA A 144 12.33 6.82 0.94
C ALA A 144 12.46 5.55 0.05
N ALA A 145 11.37 4.94 -0.44
CA ALA A 145 11.48 3.77 -1.30
C ALA A 145 11.79 4.15 -2.75
N ASP A 146 13.08 4.18 -3.06
CA ASP A 146 13.58 4.36 -4.41
C ASP A 146 13.34 3.10 -5.26
N VAL A 147 12.42 3.22 -6.22
CA VAL A 147 12.08 2.16 -7.18
C VAL A 147 13.31 1.69 -7.96
N ASP A 148 14.26 2.58 -8.27
CA ASP A 148 15.47 2.22 -9.00
C ASP A 148 16.43 1.41 -8.13
N THR A 149 16.53 1.76 -6.84
CA THR A 149 17.24 0.95 -5.85
C THR A 149 16.65 -0.45 -5.75
N ALA A 150 15.32 -0.59 -5.65
CA ALA A 150 14.68 -1.91 -5.61
C ALA A 150 14.99 -2.74 -6.88
N LYS A 151 14.90 -2.12 -8.07
CA LYS A 151 15.24 -2.77 -9.35
C LYS A 151 16.72 -3.18 -9.44
N SER A 152 17.63 -2.42 -8.82
CA SER A 152 19.08 -2.68 -8.87
C SER A 152 19.48 -4.04 -8.28
N TYR A 153 18.63 -4.63 -7.41
CA TYR A 153 18.88 -5.95 -6.84
C TYR A 153 18.75 -7.10 -7.86
N GLY A 154 18.21 -6.83 -9.05
CA GLY A 154 18.04 -7.80 -10.14
C GLY A 154 16.87 -8.77 -9.92
N ILE A 155 15.96 -8.43 -9.00
CA ILE A 155 14.75 -9.20 -8.73
C ILE A 155 13.59 -8.54 -9.49
N PRO A 156 12.93 -9.25 -10.43
CA PRO A 156 11.81 -8.68 -11.17
C PRO A 156 10.65 -8.34 -10.24
N LEU A 157 10.22 -7.08 -10.32
CA LEU A 157 9.08 -6.52 -9.58
C LEU A 157 7.80 -6.60 -10.44
N ILE A 158 6.67 -6.84 -9.79
CA ILE A 158 5.35 -6.88 -10.39
C ILE A 158 4.79 -5.45 -10.38
N SER A 159 4.43 -4.94 -11.56
CA SER A 159 3.71 -3.66 -11.67
C SER A 159 2.30 -3.79 -11.11
N PHE A 160 1.68 -2.69 -10.70
CA PHE A 160 0.32 -2.69 -10.18
C PHE A 160 -0.68 -3.21 -11.22
N ILE A 161 -0.54 -2.83 -12.50
CA ILE A 161 -1.45 -3.33 -13.56
C ILE A 161 -1.31 -4.84 -13.77
N ASP A 162 -0.09 -5.38 -13.70
CA ASP A 162 0.15 -6.82 -13.81
C ASP A 162 -0.43 -7.54 -12.59
N TRP A 163 -0.29 -6.97 -11.39
CA TRP A 163 -0.89 -7.51 -10.18
C TRP A 163 -2.42 -7.54 -10.29
N VAL A 164 -3.06 -6.45 -10.75
CA VAL A 164 -4.52 -6.41 -11.00
C VAL A 164 -4.93 -7.48 -12.02
N GLN A 165 -4.12 -7.72 -13.04
CA GLN A 165 -4.38 -8.76 -14.04
C GLN A 165 -4.29 -10.18 -13.44
N MET A 166 -3.35 -10.43 -12.53
CA MET A 166 -3.22 -11.70 -11.82
C MET A 166 -4.40 -11.95 -10.85
N HIS A 167 -4.86 -10.90 -10.16
CA HIS A 167 -5.92 -10.97 -9.14
C HIS A 167 -7.30 -10.56 -9.66
N LYS A 168 -7.49 -10.47 -10.98
CA LYS A 168 -8.68 -9.90 -11.62
C LYS A 168 -10.00 -10.45 -11.07
N ASN A 169 -10.11 -11.76 -10.89
CA ASN A 169 -11.37 -12.38 -10.44
C ASN A 169 -11.69 -12.04 -8.98
N GLU A 170 -10.67 -11.98 -8.12
CA GLU A 170 -10.81 -11.59 -6.71
C GLU A 170 -11.25 -10.12 -6.60
N ILE A 171 -10.63 -9.25 -7.40
CA ILE A 171 -10.98 -7.83 -7.47
C ILE A 171 -12.40 -7.64 -8.03
N ILE A 172 -12.82 -8.42 -9.04
CA ILE A 172 -14.20 -8.36 -9.54
C ILE A 172 -15.19 -8.78 -8.45
N SER A 173 -14.83 -9.75 -7.59
CA SER A 173 -15.70 -10.20 -6.50
C SER A 173 -15.84 -9.19 -5.35
N SER A 174 -14.89 -8.25 -5.21
CA SER A 174 -14.93 -7.16 -4.24
C SER A 174 -15.61 -5.89 -4.78
N LEU A 175 -16.06 -5.90 -6.03
CA LEU A 175 -16.70 -4.77 -6.70
C LEU A 175 -18.20 -5.02 -6.90
N PRO A 176 -19.01 -3.95 -7.05
CA PRO A 176 -20.44 -4.06 -7.38
C PRO A 176 -20.72 -4.79 -8.70
#